data_AF-A0A9D0ID52-F1
#
_entry.id   AF-A0A9D0ID52-F1
#
_cell.length_a   1.000
_cell.length_b   1.000
_cell.length_c   1.000
_cell.angle_alpha   90.00
_cell.angle_beta   90.00
_cell.angle_gamma   90.00
#
_symmetry.space_group_name_H-M   'P 1'
#
loop_
_entity.id
_entity.type
_entity.pdbx_description
1 polymer ?
#
loop_
_entity_poly.entity_id
_entity_poly.type
_entity_poly.pdbx_seq_one_letter_code
_entity_poly.pdbx_strand_id
1 'polypeptide(L)' 'MLVDDRWVTVGSFNLNHRSVSHDLEANIAIEDPDFARRVRQTLFEPDRARSRRITAPPPFAWWALILELLVPFT' A
#
# COMPACT_ATOMS: atom_id res chain seq x y z
N MET A 1 2.12 -5.36 -0.50
CA MET A 1 0.97 -6.03 0.17
C MET A 1 1.41 -7.40 0.68
N LEU A 2 0.91 -7.83 1.84
CA LEU A 2 1.20 -9.14 2.45
C LEU A 2 -0.12 -9.82 2.83
N VAL A 3 -0.24 -11.13 2.56
CA VAL A 3 -1.44 -11.93 2.85
C VAL A 3 -1.05 -13.21 3.58
N ASP A 4 -1.66 -13.43 4.74
CA ASP A 4 -1.64 -14.66 5.55
C ASP A 4 -0.26 -15.30 5.80
N ASP A 5 0.81 -14.51 5.89
CA ASP A 5 2.18 -15.01 6.01
C ASP A 5 2.53 -16.03 4.89
N ARG A 6 1.95 -15.89 3.69
CA ARG A 6 2.12 -16.81 2.55
C ARG A 6 2.49 -16.12 1.25
N TRP A 7 1.91 -14.95 1.00
CA TRP A 7 2.06 -14.25 -0.27
C TRP A 7 2.39 -12.78 -0.04
N VAL A 8 3.34 -12.27 -0.81
CA VAL A 8 3.76 -10.87 -0.78
C VAL A 8 3.85 -10.33 -2.20
N THR A 9 3.38 -9.11 -2.41
CA THR A 9 3.74 -8.33 -3.60
C THR A 9 4.42 -7.03 -3.23
N VAL A 10 5.43 -6.69 -4.02
CA VAL A 10 6.18 -5.43 -3.97
C VAL A 10 6.28 -4.89 -5.39
N GLY A 11 5.99 -3.62 -5.57
CA GLY A 11 5.97 -2.99 -6.88
C GLY A 11 5.48 -1.55 -6.82
N SER A 12 5.25 -0.97 -7.99
CA SER A 12 4.83 0.43 -8.14
C SER A 12 3.33 0.66 -7.93
N PHE A 13 2.51 -0.41 -7.94
CA PHE A 13 1.06 -0.30 -7.84
C PHE A 13 0.57 0.29 -6.50
N ASN A 14 -0.10 1.45 -6.56
CA ASN A 14 -0.47 2.25 -5.37
C ASN A 14 -1.86 1.96 -4.79
N LEU A 15 -2.61 0.98 -5.31
CA LEU A 15 -3.99 0.65 -4.89
C LEU A 15 -4.98 1.84 -5.00
N ASN A 16 -4.80 2.72 -5.99
CA ASN A 16 -5.73 3.81 -6.28
C ASN A 16 -6.33 3.68 -7.69
N HIS A 17 -7.35 4.50 -7.99
CA HIS A 17 -8.06 4.46 -9.27
C HIS A 17 -7.11 4.68 -10.48
N ARG A 18 -6.09 5.53 -10.33
CA ARG A 18 -5.16 5.85 -11.42
C ARG A 18 -4.24 4.66 -11.75
N SER A 19 -3.64 4.04 -10.74
CA SER A 19 -2.83 2.81 -10.91
C SER A 19 -3.61 1.68 -11.56
N VAL A 20 -4.94 1.62 -11.37
CA VAL A 20 -5.80 0.61 -12.01
C VAL A 20 -6.04 0.91 -13.49
N SER A 21 -6.19 2.18 -13.86
CA SER A 21 -6.75 2.55 -15.18
C SER A 21 -5.76 3.21 -16.13
N HIS A 22 -4.63 3.73 -15.65
CA HIS A 22 -3.80 4.66 -16.43
C HIS A 22 -2.30 4.41 -16.34
N ASP A 23 -1.79 4.04 -15.16
CA ASP A 23 -0.34 3.90 -14.98
C ASP A 23 0.14 2.52 -15.45
N LEU A 24 1.36 2.48 -16.03
CA LEU A 24 2.06 1.21 -16.28
C LEU A 24 2.76 0.80 -14.99
N GLU A 25 2.42 -0.38 -14.49
CA GLU A 25 2.82 -0.82 -13.16
C GLU A 25 3.71 -2.07 -13.26
N ALA A 26 4.76 -2.11 -12.43
CA ALA A 26 5.67 -3.24 -12.34
C ALA A 26 5.67 -3.79 -10.92
N ASN A 27 5.23 -5.03 -10.77
CA ASN A 27 5.12 -5.72 -9.50
C ASN A 27 5.74 -7.11 -9.56
N ILE A 28 6.38 -7.51 -8.46
CA ILE A 28 6.82 -8.89 -8.22
C ILE A 28 5.85 -9.50 -7.21
N ALA A 29 5.37 -10.71 -7.50
CA ALA A 29 4.59 -11.52 -6.59
C ALA A 29 5.45 -12.70 -6.10
N ILE A 30 5.44 -12.94 -4.79
CA ILE A 30 6.28 -13.94 -4.12
C ILE A 30 5.35 -14.79 -3.25
N GLU A 31 5.28 -16.08 -3.55
CA GLU A 31 4.56 -17.09 -2.76
C GLU A 31 5.58 -17.95 -1.99
N ASP A 32 5.99 -17.44 -0.82
CA ASP A 32 6.97 -18.08 0.05
C ASP A 32 6.64 -17.70 1.51
N PRO A 33 6.26 -18.67 2.37
CA PRO A 33 5.88 -18.38 3.75
C PRO A 33 7.01 -17.86 4.62
N ASP A 34 8.26 -18.24 4.36
CA ASP A 34 9.41 -17.76 5.12
C ASP A 34 9.70 -16.29 4.77
N PHE A 35 9.62 -15.96 3.49
CA PHE A 35 9.75 -14.58 3.02
C PHE A 35 8.62 -13.71 3.57
N ALA A 36 7.37 -14.18 3.50
CA ALA A 36 6.23 -13.44 4.02
C ALA A 36 6.35 -13.18 5.52
N ARG A 37 6.71 -14.20 6.32
CA ARG A 37 6.95 -14.03 7.77
C ARG A 37 8.06 -13.02 8.05
N ARG A 38 9.16 -13.07 7.29
CA ARG A 38 10.25 -12.08 7.43
C ARG A 38 9.76 -10.67 7.15
N VAL A 39 9.03 -10.46 6.06
CA VAL A 39 8.45 -9.15 5.70
C VAL A 39 7.51 -8.63 6.79
N ARG A 40 6.67 -9.50 7.36
CA ARG A 40 5.78 -9.11 8.46
C ARG A 40 6.59 -8.62 9.68
N GLN A 41 7.58 -9.41 10.10
CA GLN A 41 8.41 -9.15 11.28
C GLN A 41 9.29 -7.92 11.16
N THR A 42 9.89 -7.69 10.00
CA THR A 42 10.89 -6.63 9.83
C THR A 42 10.31 -5.31 9.35
N LEU A 43 9.14 -5.31 8.69
CA LEU A 43 8.51 -4.10 8.15
C LEU A 43 7.16 -3.82 8.82
N PHE A 44 6.19 -4.74 8.69
CA PHE A 44 4.81 -4.45 9.11
C PHE A 44 4.63 -4.34 10.63
N GLU A 45 5.23 -5.20 11.43
CA GLU A 45 5.15 -5.12 12.90
C GLU A 45 5.73 -3.79 13.44
N PRO A 46 6.95 -3.39 13.06
CA PRO A 46 7.50 -2.09 13.45
C PRO A 46 6.64 -0.91 13.01
N ASP A 47 6.15 -0.90 11.77
CA ASP A 47 5.31 0.19 11.25
C ASP A 47 3.97 0.25 11.98
N ARG A 48 3.36 -0.90 12.25
CA ARG A 48 2.14 -1.00 13.05
C ARG A 48 2.36 -0.49 14.47
N ALA A 49 3.49 -0.80 15.12
CA ALA A 49 3.80 -0.34 16.47
C ALA A 49 3.98 1.19 16.55
N ARG A 50 4.39 1.83 15.45
CA ARG A 50 4.52 3.29 15.31
C ARG A 50 3.24 3.98 14.82
N SER A 51 2.29 3.20 14.30
CA SER A 51 1.03 3.71 13.76
C SER A 51 -0.02 3.93 14.84
N ARG A 52 -0.96 4.85 14.56
CA ARG A 52 -2.15 5.06 15.41
C ARG A 52 -3.37 4.43 14.76
N ARG A 53 -4.17 3.70 15.55
CA ARG A 53 -5.45 3.15 15.07
C ARG A 53 -6.42 4.29 14.76
N ILE A 54 -6.98 4.27 13.55
CA ILE A 54 -8.06 5.16 13.11
C ILE A 54 -9.36 4.36 13.14
N THR A 55 -10.35 4.85 13.90
CA THR A 55 -11.66 4.17 14.10
C THR A 55 -12.82 4.88 13.41
N ALA A 56 -12.57 6.06 12.86
CA ALA A 56 -13.51 6.82 12.06
C ALA A 56 -12.75 7.47 10.90
N PRO A 57 -13.35 7.63 9.71
CA PRO A 57 -12.69 8.30 8.61
C PRO A 57 -12.27 9.72 9.05
N PRO A 58 -11.10 10.20 8.61
CA PRO A 58 -10.75 11.59 8.84
C PRO A 58 -11.82 12.50 8.21
N PRO A 59 -12.07 13.69 8.78
CA PRO A 59 -13.01 14.63 8.20
C PRO A 59 -12.66 14.87 6.73
N PHE A 60 -13.68 14.80 5.87
CA PHE A 60 -13.50 14.90 4.44
C PHE A 60 -12.84 16.23 4.09
N ALA A 61 -11.67 16.12 3.47
CA ALA A 61 -10.89 17.25 3.02
C ALA A 61 -11.03 17.39 1.51
N TRP A 62 -11.78 18.39 1.06
CA TRP A 62 -11.97 18.70 -0.37
C TRP A 62 -10.63 18.88 -1.11
N TRP A 63 -9.57 19.33 -0.43
CA TRP A 63 -8.23 19.43 -1.00
C TRP A 63 -7.59 18.08 -1.35
N ALA A 64 -7.95 16.99 -0.66
CA ALA A 64 -7.39 15.66 -0.93
C ALA A 64 -7.88 15.13 -2.29
N LEU A 65 -9.14 15.40 -2.62
CA LEU A 65 -9.73 15.10 -3.93
C LEU A 65 -9.02 15.87 -5.05
N ILE A 66 -8.67 17.13 -4.79
CA ILE A 66 -7.94 17.97 -5.74
C ILE A 66 -6.53 17.41 -5.99
N LEU A 67 -5.82 16.93 -4.97
CA LEU A 67 -4.48 16.34 -5.15
C LEU A 67 -4.53 15.03 -5.95
N GLU A 68 -5.54 14.19 -5.77
CA GLU A 68 -5.71 12.99 -6.60
C GLU A 68 -5.96 13.33 -8.09
N LEU A 69 -6.64 14.44 -8.37
CA LEU A 69 -6.95 14.90 -9.72
C LEU A 69 -5.82 15.72 -10.38
N LEU A 70 -5.08 16.51 -9.61
CA LEU A 70 -4.17 17.55 -10.11
C LEU A 70 -2.69 17.19 -10.07
N VAL A 71 -2.29 16.01 -9.58
CA VAL A 71 -0.86 15.69 -9.48
C VAL A 71 -0.43 14.73 -10.60
N PRO A 72 0.04 15.25 -11.75
CA PRO A 72 0.86 14.51 -12.69
C PRO A 72 2.26 14.44 -12.08
N PHE A 73 2.65 13.28 -11.55
CA PHE A 73 4.06 13.06 -11.25
C PHE A 73 4.71 12.54 -12.53
N THR A 74 5.43 13.45 -13.21
CA THR A 74 6.47 13.15 -14.19
C THR A 74 7.51 12.20 -13.63
#